data_AF-A0A075MLT4-F1
#
_entry.id   AF-A0A075MLT4-F1
#
_cell.length_a   1.000
_cell.length_b   1.000
_cell.length_c   1.000
_cell.angle_alpha   90.00
_cell.angle_beta   90.00
_cell.angle_gamma   90.00
#
_symmetry.space_group_name_H-M   'P 1'
#
loop_
_entity.id
_entity.type
_entity.pdbx_description
1 polymer ?
#
loop_
_entity_poly.entity_id
_entity_poly.type
_entity_poly.pdbx_seq_one_letter_code
_entity_poly.pdbx_strand_id
1 'polypeptide(L)'
;MHHHHLSQEKFFLVNKVKAGINWPQVQFSDAVDALTSMKKKKSFHLGLVVGCCALVIIIFFFILPLSSSLSSYRSHRLLVVIRPTFTFAAYQPHGFYDYYRGNCKTRCLTVPLSPRERTSVMDYAGSNNALEMIKSLETSDVVTDEQVTKNPSILASYQKVIVLHNEYVTQAEFDAITRHPDVLYLYPNALYALVSYNPVSNTITLQKGHGYKGVNDAFNWPPSRSTKDEYNTSCKNWQFEKAVNGIVLNCYPEFDILHDAKLWIAIINRKV
;
A
#
# COMPACT_ATOMS: atom_id res chain seq x y z
N MET A 1 25.10 -13.90 12.11
CA MET A 1 24.35 -12.85 11.37
C MET A 1 24.05 -13.21 9.91
N HIS A 2 24.89 -13.96 9.17
CA HIS A 2 24.60 -14.31 7.76
C HIS A 2 23.40 -15.26 7.50
N HIS A 3 22.94 -16.06 8.48
CA HIS A 3 21.91 -17.08 8.23
C HIS A 3 20.48 -16.53 8.03
N HIS A 4 20.10 -15.42 8.68
CA HIS A 4 18.74 -14.86 8.59
C HIS A 4 18.48 -14.03 7.32
N HIS A 5 19.50 -13.39 6.74
CA HIS A 5 19.30 -12.58 5.52
C HIS A 5 19.25 -13.44 4.25
N LEU A 6 20.01 -14.54 4.24
CA LEU A 6 19.92 -15.55 3.18
C LEU A 6 18.59 -16.29 3.19
N SER A 7 17.87 -16.34 4.33
CA SER A 7 16.57 -17.00 4.40
C SER A 7 15.45 -16.17 3.78
N GLN A 8 15.41 -14.84 3.91
CA GLN A 8 14.34 -14.00 3.34
C GLN A 8 14.28 -14.08 1.80
N GLU A 9 15.40 -13.83 1.11
CA GLU A 9 15.39 -13.88 -0.36
C GLU A 9 15.23 -15.31 -0.91
N LYS A 10 15.88 -16.32 -0.29
CA LYS A 10 15.62 -17.73 -0.65
C LYS A 10 14.17 -18.10 -0.40
N PHE A 11 13.56 -17.58 0.65
CA PHE A 11 12.15 -17.79 0.95
C PHE A 11 11.25 -17.14 -0.10
N PHE A 12 11.52 -15.91 -0.52
CA PHE A 12 10.80 -15.25 -1.61
C PHE A 12 11.00 -15.96 -2.96
N LEU A 13 12.23 -16.40 -3.28
CA LEU A 13 12.54 -17.19 -4.47
C LEU A 13 11.85 -18.57 -4.47
N VAL A 14 11.88 -19.27 -3.34
CA VAL A 14 11.23 -20.59 -3.18
C VAL A 14 9.71 -20.46 -3.25
N ASN A 15 9.13 -19.43 -2.64
CA ASN A 15 7.68 -19.20 -2.70
C ASN A 15 7.22 -18.79 -4.10
N LYS A 16 8.06 -18.07 -4.87
CA LYS A 16 7.82 -17.83 -6.30
C LYS A 16 7.78 -19.13 -7.10
N VAL A 17 8.72 -20.05 -6.87
CA VAL A 17 8.76 -21.36 -7.56
C VAL A 17 7.58 -22.24 -7.15
N LYS A 18 7.19 -22.24 -5.86
CA LYS A 18 6.00 -22.94 -5.37
C LYS A 18 4.69 -22.39 -5.94
N ALA A 19 4.66 -21.12 -6.33
CA ALA A 19 3.48 -20.48 -6.94
C ALA A 19 3.26 -20.87 -8.42
N GLY A 20 4.17 -21.62 -9.06
CA GLY A 20 3.86 -22.39 -10.28
C GLY A 20 3.39 -21.60 -11.52
N ILE A 21 3.74 -20.33 -11.69
CA ILE A 21 3.24 -19.50 -12.80
C ILE A 21 4.39 -18.93 -13.65
N ASN A 22 4.48 -19.42 -14.89
CA ASN A 22 5.04 -18.68 -16.02
C ASN A 22 3.97 -17.66 -16.42
N TRP A 23 4.22 -16.36 -16.32
CA TRP A 23 3.23 -15.34 -16.67
C TRP A 23 3.16 -15.12 -18.18
N PRO A 24 2.05 -15.43 -18.87
CA PRO A 24 1.53 -14.53 -19.88
C PRO A 24 0.80 -13.36 -19.18
N GLN A 25 0.86 -12.18 -19.77
CA GLN A 25 0.10 -11.00 -19.35
C GLN A 25 -1.40 -11.36 -19.35
N VAL A 26 -1.99 -11.57 -18.18
CA VAL A 26 -3.43 -11.84 -18.05
C VAL A 26 -4.19 -10.52 -18.12
N GLN A 27 -5.03 -10.35 -19.14
CA GLN A 27 -5.92 -9.20 -19.26
C GLN A 27 -7.00 -9.27 -18.17
N PHE A 28 -7.10 -8.18 -17.40
CA PHE A 28 -8.03 -7.97 -16.30
C PHE A 28 -9.50 -7.72 -16.73
N SER A 29 -9.88 -8.03 -17.99
CA SER A 29 -11.22 -7.74 -18.54
C SER A 29 -12.33 -8.52 -17.85
N ASP A 30 -12.07 -9.77 -17.49
CA ASP A 30 -13.15 -10.72 -17.18
C ASP A 30 -13.73 -10.51 -15.77
N ALA A 31 -12.96 -9.94 -14.84
CA ALA A 31 -13.41 -9.61 -13.50
C ALA A 31 -14.23 -8.30 -13.45
N VAL A 32 -13.91 -7.34 -14.33
CA VAL A 32 -14.63 -6.06 -14.44
C VAL A 32 -16.03 -6.29 -15.04
N ASP A 33 -16.16 -7.19 -16.01
CA ASP A 33 -17.45 -7.52 -16.64
C ASP A 33 -18.44 -8.16 -15.67
N ALA A 34 -17.96 -8.99 -14.73
CA ALA A 34 -18.78 -9.59 -13.69
C ALA A 34 -19.38 -8.53 -12.75
N LEU A 35 -18.58 -7.54 -12.33
CA LEU A 35 -19.01 -6.44 -11.45
C LEU A 35 -19.92 -5.43 -12.17
N THR A 36 -19.68 -5.19 -13.45
CA THR A 36 -20.48 -4.26 -14.27
C THR A 36 -21.88 -4.84 -14.57
N SER A 37 -22.00 -6.17 -14.69
CA SER A 37 -23.30 -6.84 -14.87
C SER A 37 -24.20 -6.73 -13.62
N MET A 38 -23.63 -6.64 -12.42
CA MET A 38 -24.39 -6.53 -11.17
C MET A 38 -24.95 -5.13 -10.92
N LYS A 39 -24.30 -4.06 -11.41
CA LYS A 39 -24.80 -2.67 -11.29
C LYS A 39 -25.95 -2.33 -12.24
N LYS A 40 -26.13 -3.06 -13.34
CA LYS A 40 -27.14 -2.76 -14.37
C LYS A 40 -28.58 -3.13 -13.99
N LYS A 41 -28.82 -3.78 -12.84
CA LYS A 41 -30.13 -4.38 -12.49
C LYS A 41 -31.03 -3.55 -11.56
N LYS A 42 -30.73 -2.26 -11.33
CA LYS A 42 -31.65 -1.34 -10.63
C LYS A 42 -31.74 -0.01 -11.38
N SER A 43 -32.58 0.02 -12.42
CA SER A 43 -33.12 1.26 -12.99
C SER A 43 -34.60 1.34 -12.64
N PHE A 44 -34.97 2.37 -11.88
CA PHE A 44 -36.34 2.68 -11.48
C PHE A 44 -36.95 3.54 -12.59
N HIS A 45 -37.95 3.03 -13.32
CA HIS A 45 -38.69 3.82 -14.30
C HIS A 45 -39.72 4.70 -13.59
N LEU A 46 -39.49 6.01 -13.56
CA LEU A 46 -40.49 7.01 -13.20
C LEU A 46 -41.32 7.34 -14.44
N GLY A 47 -42.56 6.86 -14.48
CA GLY A 47 -43.51 7.14 -15.56
C GLY A 47 -44.02 8.57 -15.48
N LEU A 48 -43.80 9.33 -16.56
CA LEU A 48 -44.35 10.67 -16.76
C LEU A 48 -45.78 10.53 -17.32
N VAL A 49 -46.81 10.85 -16.53
CA VAL A 49 -48.19 11.00 -17.03
C VAL A 49 -48.39 12.47 -17.39
N VAL A 50 -48.49 12.77 -18.68
CA VAL A 50 -48.89 14.08 -19.19
C VAL A 50 -50.41 14.14 -19.15
N GLY A 51 -50.95 14.98 -18.26
CA GLY A 51 -52.37 15.32 -18.19
C GLY A 51 -52.54 16.83 -18.20
N CYS A 52 -53.12 17.36 -19.28
CA CYS A 52 -53.65 18.72 -19.36
C CYS A 52 -54.59 19.00 -18.18
N CYS A 53 -54.39 20.12 -17.49
CA CYS A 53 -55.45 21.04 -17.05
C CYS A 53 -54.83 22.24 -16.33
N ALA A 54 -55.39 23.41 -16.64
CA ALA A 54 -54.98 24.70 -16.11
C ALA A 54 -55.06 24.78 -14.58
N LEU A 55 -54.03 25.35 -13.94
CA LEU A 55 -54.19 26.23 -12.79
C LEU A 55 -52.86 26.99 -12.56
N VAL A 56 -52.91 28.31 -12.68
CA VAL A 56 -51.79 29.20 -12.35
C VAL A 56 -51.64 29.23 -10.83
N ILE A 57 -50.59 28.58 -10.30
CA ILE A 57 -50.20 28.69 -8.89
C ILE A 57 -49.06 29.72 -8.84
N ILE A 58 -49.37 30.91 -8.32
CA ILE A 58 -48.37 31.94 -8.01
C ILE A 58 -47.64 31.48 -6.75
N ILE A 59 -46.43 30.94 -6.92
CA ILE A 59 -45.52 30.62 -5.81
C ILE A 59 -44.77 31.90 -5.46
N PHE A 60 -45.06 32.48 -4.30
CA PHE A 60 -44.26 33.54 -3.70
C PHE A 60 -42.86 33.00 -3.37
N PHE A 61 -41.85 33.43 -4.12
CA PHE A 61 -40.45 33.24 -3.76
C PHE A 61 -40.11 34.15 -2.56
N PHE A 62 -40.26 33.63 -1.34
CA PHE A 62 -39.54 34.17 -0.20
C PHE A 62 -38.07 33.78 -0.34
N ILE A 63 -37.25 34.71 -0.83
CA ILE A 63 -35.79 34.60 -0.77
C ILE A 63 -35.39 34.83 0.70
N LEU A 64 -35.30 33.74 1.47
CA LEU A 64 -34.54 33.77 2.72
C LEU A 64 -33.05 33.85 2.34
N PRO A 65 -32.27 34.78 2.91
CA PRO A 65 -30.84 34.80 2.69
C PRO A 65 -30.28 33.53 3.32
N LEU A 66 -29.86 32.60 2.49
CA LEU A 66 -29.11 31.43 2.92
C LEU A 66 -27.78 31.95 3.48
N SER A 67 -27.73 32.15 4.80
CA SER A 67 -26.50 32.47 5.50
C SER A 67 -25.52 31.33 5.25
N SER A 68 -24.57 31.57 4.36
CA SER A 68 -23.51 30.65 3.99
C SER A 68 -22.52 30.54 5.15
N SER A 69 -22.90 29.78 6.18
CA SER A 69 -21.89 29.05 6.95
C SER A 69 -21.48 27.83 6.13
N LEU A 70 -20.76 28.06 5.03
CA LEU A 70 -19.90 27.02 4.47
C LEU A 70 -18.76 26.86 5.49
N SER A 71 -19.04 26.06 6.53
CA SER A 71 -17.99 25.33 7.21
C SER A 71 -17.14 24.69 6.12
N SER A 72 -15.84 25.00 6.11
CA SER A 72 -14.87 24.45 5.17
C SER A 72 -14.98 22.93 5.17
N TYR A 73 -15.75 22.37 4.22
CA TYR A 73 -15.77 20.93 3.98
C TYR A 73 -14.48 20.63 3.24
N ARG A 74 -13.41 20.42 4.01
CA ARG A 74 -12.17 19.87 3.49
C ARG A 74 -12.54 18.49 2.96
N SER A 75 -12.58 18.35 1.63
CA SER A 75 -12.80 17.05 0.97
C SER A 75 -11.63 16.15 1.35
N HIS A 76 -11.75 15.45 2.49
CA HIS A 76 -10.76 14.46 2.90
C HIS A 76 -10.83 13.31 1.90
N ARG A 77 -9.69 13.01 1.28
CA ARG A 77 -9.58 11.87 0.39
C ARG A 77 -9.72 10.61 1.24
N LEU A 78 -10.46 9.62 0.75
CA LEU A 78 -10.84 8.48 1.59
C LEU A 78 -9.63 7.62 1.95
N LEU A 79 -8.81 7.29 0.96
CA LEU A 79 -7.77 6.29 1.12
C LEU A 79 -6.52 6.65 0.31
N VAL A 80 -5.35 6.43 0.90
CA VAL A 80 -4.06 6.44 0.19
C VAL A 80 -3.30 5.16 0.47
N VAL A 81 -2.65 4.62 -0.56
CA VAL A 81 -1.68 3.54 -0.43
C VAL A 81 -0.27 4.07 -0.71
N ILE A 82 0.69 3.68 0.13
CA ILE A 82 2.11 4.02 -0.05
C ILE A 82 2.78 2.88 -0.82
N ARG A 83 3.22 3.17 -2.04
CA ARG A 83 3.96 2.23 -2.88
C ARG A 83 5.41 2.10 -2.37
N PRO A 84 5.90 0.88 -2.08
CA PRO A 84 7.22 0.63 -1.51
C PRO A 84 8.34 0.68 -2.58
N THR A 85 8.53 1.85 -3.19
CA THR A 85 9.57 2.09 -4.20
C THR A 85 10.98 1.94 -3.64
N PHE A 86 11.21 2.28 -2.38
CA PHE A 86 12.50 2.11 -1.70
C PHE A 86 12.81 0.65 -1.48
N THR A 87 11.86 -0.14 -0.97
CA THR A 87 12.01 -1.59 -0.85
C THR A 87 12.25 -2.22 -2.22
N PHE A 88 11.46 -1.84 -3.23
CA PHE A 88 11.64 -2.33 -4.59
C PHE A 88 13.06 -2.09 -5.12
N ALA A 89 13.64 -0.90 -4.89
CA ALA A 89 15.00 -0.57 -5.31
C ALA A 89 16.07 -1.30 -4.49
N ALA A 90 15.90 -1.39 -3.17
CA ALA A 90 16.84 -2.02 -2.24
C ALA A 90 17.09 -3.50 -2.54
N TYR A 91 16.11 -4.19 -3.10
CA TYR A 91 16.16 -5.61 -3.37
C TYR A 91 16.47 -5.98 -4.83
N GLN A 92 16.59 -5.00 -5.74
CA GLN A 92 17.06 -5.31 -7.10
C GLN A 92 18.50 -5.85 -7.08
N PRO A 93 18.95 -6.50 -8.17
CA PRO A 93 20.37 -6.84 -8.34
C PRO A 93 21.27 -5.65 -8.04
N HIS A 94 22.42 -5.91 -7.40
CA HIS A 94 23.33 -4.87 -6.88
C HIS A 94 22.74 -4.03 -5.74
N GLY A 95 21.68 -4.53 -5.11
CA GLY A 95 21.01 -3.91 -3.97
C GLY A 95 21.56 -4.31 -2.61
N PHE A 96 20.84 -3.95 -1.55
CA PHE A 96 21.25 -4.11 -0.15
C PHE A 96 21.50 -5.57 0.22
N TYR A 97 20.78 -6.51 -0.37
CA TYR A 97 20.98 -7.93 -0.11
C TYR A 97 22.30 -8.48 -0.65
N ASP A 98 22.90 -7.85 -1.67
CA ASP A 98 24.27 -8.18 -2.08
C ASP A 98 25.31 -7.79 -1.02
N TYR A 99 25.04 -6.75 -0.23
CA TYR A 99 25.87 -6.41 0.94
C TYR A 99 25.74 -7.49 2.02
N TYR A 100 24.53 -7.88 2.41
CA TYR A 100 24.31 -8.87 3.47
C TYR A 100 24.84 -10.27 3.13
N ARG A 101 24.92 -10.61 1.83
CA ARG A 101 25.54 -11.84 1.33
C ARG A 101 27.07 -11.80 1.27
N GLY A 102 27.68 -10.62 1.40
CA GLY A 102 29.11 -10.43 1.15
C GLY A 102 29.50 -10.41 -0.33
N ASN A 103 28.53 -10.36 -1.26
CA ASN A 103 28.77 -10.24 -2.70
C ASN A 103 29.24 -8.82 -3.08
N CYS A 104 29.04 -7.87 -2.18
CA CYS A 104 29.35 -6.47 -2.40
C CYS A 104 29.68 -5.76 -1.07
N LYS A 105 30.61 -4.80 -1.11
CA LYS A 105 30.95 -3.95 0.04
C LYS A 105 29.95 -2.79 0.17
N THR A 106 30.38 -1.60 0.61
CA THR A 106 29.49 -0.45 0.82
C THR A 106 28.85 0.13 -0.45
N ARG A 107 29.34 -0.21 -1.65
CA ARG A 107 28.81 0.33 -2.92
C ARG A 107 27.34 0.00 -3.19
N CYS A 108 26.87 -1.15 -2.74
CA CYS A 108 25.47 -1.57 -2.88
C CYS A 108 24.61 -1.08 -1.72
N LEU A 109 25.16 -0.34 -0.75
CA LEU A 109 24.36 0.35 0.26
C LEU A 109 23.80 1.67 -0.24
N THR A 110 24.09 2.08 -1.47
CA THR A 110 23.47 3.20 -2.17
C THR A 110 22.97 2.73 -3.53
N VAL A 111 21.66 2.79 -3.76
CA VAL A 111 21.03 2.24 -4.98
C VAL A 111 20.12 3.26 -5.66
N PRO A 112 20.04 3.26 -6.99
CA PRO A 112 19.09 4.10 -7.72
C PRO A 112 17.68 3.53 -7.62
N LEU A 113 16.68 4.41 -7.57
CA LEU A 113 15.26 4.03 -7.61
C LEU A 113 14.81 3.53 -8.98
N SER A 114 15.57 3.85 -10.02
CA SER A 114 15.45 3.30 -11.37
C SER A 114 16.67 2.41 -11.68
N PRO A 115 16.73 1.20 -11.11
CA PRO A 115 17.82 0.26 -11.36
C PRO A 115 17.79 -0.21 -12.82
N ARG A 116 18.99 -0.41 -13.38
CA ARG A 116 19.21 -0.84 -14.76
C ARG A 116 18.74 -2.28 -14.98
N GLU A 117 19.01 -3.13 -14.00
CA GLU A 117 18.58 -4.53 -13.99
C GLU A 117 17.40 -4.69 -13.03
N ARG A 118 16.37 -5.42 -13.49
CA ARG A 118 15.14 -5.66 -12.72
C ARG A 118 14.77 -7.14 -12.82
N THR A 119 14.25 -7.70 -11.73
CA THR A 119 13.74 -9.09 -11.73
C THR A 119 12.29 -9.13 -11.26
N SER A 120 11.51 -10.10 -11.75
CA SER A 120 10.11 -10.30 -11.29
C SER A 120 10.00 -10.97 -9.93
N VAL A 121 11.13 -11.37 -9.31
CA VAL A 121 11.15 -11.78 -7.88
C VAL A 121 10.67 -10.63 -6.99
N MET A 122 10.76 -9.41 -7.53
CA MET A 122 10.53 -8.16 -6.84
C MET A 122 9.12 -7.64 -6.93
N ASP A 123 8.29 -8.23 -7.79
CA ASP A 123 6.85 -7.99 -7.77
C ASP A 123 6.26 -8.48 -6.45
N TYR A 124 6.77 -9.62 -5.96
CA TYR A 124 6.39 -10.20 -4.69
C TYR A 124 6.84 -9.34 -3.50
N ALA A 125 8.12 -8.97 -3.44
CA ALA A 125 8.69 -8.17 -2.37
C ALA A 125 8.20 -6.71 -2.36
N GLY A 126 7.76 -6.19 -3.51
CA GLY A 126 7.21 -4.84 -3.67
C GLY A 126 5.69 -4.74 -3.52
N SER A 127 5.01 -5.83 -3.11
CA SER A 127 3.56 -5.86 -2.90
C SER A 127 2.72 -5.55 -4.15
N ASN A 128 3.16 -5.94 -5.34
CA ASN A 128 2.54 -5.48 -6.60
C ASN A 128 1.09 -5.97 -6.76
N ASN A 129 0.75 -7.19 -6.31
CA ASN A 129 -0.64 -7.67 -6.41
C ASN A 129 -1.59 -6.82 -5.56
N ALA A 130 -1.21 -6.53 -4.30
CA ALA A 130 -2.02 -5.66 -3.45
C ALA A 130 -2.11 -4.24 -4.00
N LEU A 131 -1.01 -3.72 -4.54
CA LEU A 131 -1.00 -2.39 -5.17
C LEU A 131 -2.01 -2.31 -6.33
N GLU A 132 -1.99 -3.27 -7.25
CA GLU A 132 -2.91 -3.26 -8.40
C GLU A 132 -4.37 -3.48 -7.97
N MET A 133 -4.62 -4.35 -7.00
CA MET A 133 -5.97 -4.52 -6.43
C MET A 133 -6.49 -3.24 -5.78
N ILE A 134 -5.69 -2.57 -4.95
CA ILE A 134 -6.09 -1.32 -4.31
C ILE A 134 -6.33 -0.24 -5.37
N LYS A 135 -5.43 -0.08 -6.34
CA LYS A 135 -5.58 0.88 -7.45
C LYS A 135 -6.88 0.70 -8.23
N SER A 136 -7.37 -0.54 -8.35
CA SER A 136 -8.64 -0.84 -9.04
C SER A 136 -9.89 -0.30 -8.32
N LEU A 137 -9.77 0.17 -7.07
CA LEU A 137 -10.90 0.70 -6.29
C LEU A 137 -11.35 2.10 -6.71
N GLU A 138 -10.59 2.82 -7.55
CA GLU A 138 -10.80 4.21 -8.02
C GLU A 138 -10.93 5.29 -6.91
N THR A 139 -11.05 4.86 -5.65
CA THR A 139 -11.21 5.68 -4.44
C THR A 139 -9.91 5.82 -3.66
N SER A 140 -8.86 5.11 -4.09
CA SER A 140 -7.53 5.13 -3.51
C SER A 140 -6.58 5.96 -4.36
N ASP A 141 -5.90 6.91 -3.72
CA ASP A 141 -4.70 7.49 -4.33
C ASP A 141 -3.48 6.60 -4.06
N VAL A 142 -2.50 6.67 -4.96
CA VAL A 142 -1.18 6.07 -4.75
C VAL A 142 -0.16 7.18 -4.57
N VAL A 143 0.59 7.10 -3.49
CA VAL A 143 1.80 7.91 -3.28
C VAL A 143 3.00 6.99 -3.18
N THR A 144 4.18 7.47 -3.55
CA THR A 144 5.44 6.71 -3.42
C THR A 144 6.22 7.13 -2.18
N ASP A 145 7.17 6.30 -1.74
CA ASP A 145 8.03 6.63 -0.60
C ASP A 145 8.75 7.99 -0.79
N GLU A 146 9.17 8.31 -2.02
CA GLU A 146 9.80 9.59 -2.36
C GLU A 146 8.83 10.76 -2.17
N GLN A 147 7.56 10.60 -2.56
CA GLN A 147 6.55 11.65 -2.44
C GLN A 147 6.21 11.92 -0.97
N VAL A 148 6.06 10.86 -0.17
CA VAL A 148 5.86 10.98 1.28
C VAL A 148 7.10 11.58 1.95
N THR A 149 8.30 11.15 1.57
CA THR A 149 9.55 11.71 2.08
C THR A 149 9.68 13.22 1.77
N LYS A 150 9.35 13.64 0.55
CA LYS A 150 9.41 15.06 0.14
C LYS A 150 8.31 15.91 0.76
N ASN A 151 7.13 15.35 0.95
CA ASN A 151 5.99 16.03 1.54
C ASN A 151 5.27 15.11 2.55
N PRO A 152 5.79 14.97 3.78
CA PRO A 152 5.21 14.06 4.78
C PRO A 152 3.78 14.43 5.18
N SER A 153 3.42 15.71 5.03
CA SER A 153 2.08 16.22 5.35
C SER A 153 0.99 15.71 4.39
N ILE A 154 1.36 15.12 3.24
CA ILE A 154 0.40 14.59 2.27
C ILE A 154 -0.52 13.54 2.90
N LEU A 155 -0.01 12.72 3.81
CA LEU A 155 -0.79 11.66 4.46
C LEU A 155 -1.91 12.21 5.36
N ALA A 156 -1.73 13.41 5.94
CA ALA A 156 -2.75 14.03 6.80
C ALA A 156 -4.00 14.53 6.02
N SER A 157 -3.98 14.46 4.68
CA SER A 157 -5.14 14.78 3.83
C SER A 157 -6.06 13.59 3.56
N TYR A 158 -5.66 12.40 4.02
CA TYR A 158 -6.40 11.15 3.86
C TYR A 158 -7.03 10.70 5.17
N GLN A 159 -8.16 9.99 5.09
CA GLN A 159 -8.76 9.39 6.29
C GLN A 159 -8.03 8.12 6.71
N LYS A 160 -7.48 7.37 5.75
CA LYS A 160 -6.79 6.10 5.96
C LYS A 160 -5.55 5.99 5.11
N VAL A 161 -4.48 5.47 5.72
CA VAL A 161 -3.23 5.14 5.04
C VAL A 161 -3.06 3.62 5.00
N ILE A 162 -2.85 3.05 3.82
CA ILE A 162 -2.41 1.66 3.66
C ILE A 162 -0.90 1.65 3.42
N VAL A 163 -0.18 0.96 4.30
CA VAL A 163 1.25 0.67 4.18
C VAL A 163 1.40 -0.74 3.63
N LEU A 164 2.10 -0.88 2.52
CA LEU A 164 2.43 -2.17 1.90
C LEU A 164 3.74 -2.70 2.51
N HIS A 165 4.58 -3.40 1.73
CA HIS A 165 5.89 -3.85 2.19
C HIS A 165 6.95 -2.72 2.16
N ASN A 166 6.63 -1.58 2.78
CA ASN A 166 7.51 -0.42 2.94
C ASN A 166 8.54 -0.71 4.05
N GLU A 167 9.38 -1.72 3.86
CA GLU A 167 10.42 -2.17 4.78
C GLU A 167 11.53 -1.14 4.97
N TYR A 168 11.90 -0.46 3.89
CA TYR A 168 12.91 0.61 3.87
C TYR A 168 12.21 1.97 3.76
N VAL A 169 12.34 2.82 4.76
CA VAL A 169 11.70 4.15 4.79
C VAL A 169 12.66 5.24 5.27
N THR A 170 12.39 6.49 4.94
CA THR A 170 13.08 7.62 5.58
C THR A 170 12.49 7.92 6.96
N GLN A 171 13.21 8.67 7.80
CA GLN A 171 12.69 9.16 9.08
C GLN A 171 11.43 10.01 8.88
N ALA A 172 11.41 10.88 7.87
CA ALA A 172 10.28 11.77 7.59
C ALA A 172 9.01 10.99 7.22
N GLU A 173 9.16 9.94 6.43
CA GLU A 173 8.08 9.02 6.08
C GLU A 173 7.61 8.20 7.28
N PHE A 174 8.54 7.63 8.05
CA PHE A 174 8.24 6.93 9.29
C PHE A 174 7.40 7.79 10.24
N ASP A 175 7.82 9.04 10.48
CA ASP A 175 7.12 9.97 11.36
C ASP A 175 5.73 10.35 10.81
N ALA A 176 5.56 10.43 9.50
CA ALA A 176 4.25 10.72 8.90
C ALA A 176 3.29 9.54 9.04
N ILE A 177 3.76 8.33 8.76
CA ILE A 177 2.97 7.10 8.88
C ILE A 177 2.56 6.89 10.34
N THR A 178 3.51 6.95 11.27
CA THR A 178 3.25 6.63 12.69
C THR A 178 2.44 7.69 13.45
N ARG A 179 2.39 8.93 12.96
CA ARG A 179 1.49 9.98 13.48
C ARG A 179 0.08 9.94 12.89
N HIS A 180 -0.12 9.27 11.77
CA HIS A 180 -1.45 9.17 11.15
C HIS A 180 -2.37 8.31 12.04
N PRO A 181 -3.62 8.74 12.34
CA PRO A 181 -4.46 8.09 13.35
C PRO A 181 -5.10 6.76 12.91
N ASP A 182 -5.21 6.49 11.61
CA ASP A 182 -5.76 5.26 11.05
C ASP A 182 -4.86 4.70 9.94
N VAL A 183 -4.02 3.73 10.31
CA VAL A 183 -3.08 3.06 9.41
C VAL A 183 -3.37 1.57 9.33
N LEU A 184 -3.51 1.06 8.11
CA LEU A 184 -3.48 -0.36 7.83
C LEU A 184 -2.08 -0.77 7.39
N TYR A 185 -1.37 -1.51 8.24
CA TYR A 185 -0.13 -2.19 7.89
C TYR A 185 -0.46 -3.53 7.24
N LEU A 186 -0.49 -3.56 5.90
CA LEU A 186 -0.98 -4.71 5.14
C LEU A 186 0.08 -5.81 4.99
N TYR A 187 1.36 -5.46 5.06
CA TYR A 187 2.46 -6.41 4.98
C TYR A 187 3.27 -6.38 6.29
N PRO A 188 3.73 -7.54 6.77
CA PRO A 188 4.68 -7.61 7.89
C PRO A 188 6.02 -6.99 7.48
N ASN A 189 6.90 -6.74 8.45
CA ASN A 189 8.24 -6.18 8.22
C ASN A 189 8.26 -4.78 7.58
N ALA A 190 7.13 -4.07 7.51
CA ALA A 190 7.09 -2.66 7.17
C ALA A 190 7.77 -1.80 8.26
N LEU A 191 8.37 -0.68 7.85
CA LEU A 191 9.04 0.29 8.71
C LEU A 191 10.22 -0.29 9.51
N TYR A 192 11.01 -1.17 8.91
CA TYR A 192 12.05 -1.92 9.61
C TYR A 192 13.45 -1.29 9.48
N ALA A 193 13.78 -0.74 8.32
CA ALA A 193 15.10 -0.21 8.02
C ALA A 193 15.04 1.28 7.62
N LEU A 194 15.99 2.04 8.15
CA LEU A 194 16.14 3.46 7.87
C LEU A 194 17.03 3.66 6.64
N VAL A 195 16.53 4.41 5.67
CA VAL A 195 17.30 4.91 4.53
C VAL A 195 17.32 6.44 4.50
N SER A 196 18.31 7.01 3.83
CA SER A 196 18.28 8.40 3.38
C SER A 196 17.98 8.43 1.89
N TYR A 197 17.16 9.39 1.45
CA TYR A 197 16.84 9.57 0.04
C TYR A 197 17.49 10.85 -0.51
N ASN A 198 18.17 10.74 -1.65
CA ASN A 198 18.75 11.87 -2.39
C ASN A 198 17.88 12.18 -3.62
N PRO A 199 17.20 13.34 -3.66
CA PRO A 199 16.32 13.69 -4.77
C PRO A 199 17.05 14.11 -6.04
N VAL A 200 18.33 14.50 -5.96
CA VAL A 200 19.13 14.92 -7.12
C VAL A 200 19.61 13.70 -7.90
N SER A 201 20.19 12.71 -7.21
CA SER A 201 20.64 11.46 -7.84
C SER A 201 19.54 10.41 -7.95
N ASN A 202 18.38 10.64 -7.33
CA ASN A 202 17.27 9.69 -7.22
C ASN A 202 17.71 8.33 -6.66
N THR A 203 18.48 8.36 -5.58
CA THR A 203 19.04 7.18 -4.90
C THR A 203 18.63 7.11 -3.45
N ILE A 204 18.57 5.90 -2.90
CA ILE A 204 18.50 5.67 -1.46
C ILE A 204 19.81 5.10 -0.93
N THR A 205 20.15 5.44 0.30
CA THR A 205 21.31 4.89 1.03
C THR A 205 20.87 4.28 2.35
N LEU A 206 21.28 3.04 2.62
CA LEU A 206 21.02 2.37 3.90
C LEU A 206 21.74 3.09 5.04
N GLN A 207 20.98 3.42 6.09
CA GLN A 207 21.52 4.08 7.28
C GLN A 207 21.59 3.15 8.50
N LYS A 208 20.56 2.31 8.69
CA LYS A 208 20.36 1.43 9.87
C LYS A 208 19.31 0.35 9.56
N GLY A 209 19.42 -0.83 10.16
CA GLY A 209 18.44 -1.92 10.00
C GLY A 209 19.07 -3.21 9.45
N HIS A 210 18.38 -4.35 9.59
CA HIS A 210 18.85 -5.68 9.17
C HIS A 210 20.28 -6.02 9.62
N GLY A 211 20.64 -5.62 10.84
CA GLY A 211 21.96 -5.88 11.41
C GLY A 211 23.06 -4.92 10.90
N TYR A 212 22.77 -4.04 9.93
CA TYR A 212 23.70 -3.01 9.52
C TYR A 212 23.99 -2.06 10.70
N LYS A 213 25.29 -1.84 10.96
CA LYS A 213 25.81 -1.14 12.15
C LYS A 213 25.33 -1.76 13.48
N GLY A 214 25.09 -3.07 13.50
CA GLY A 214 24.67 -3.80 14.70
C GLY A 214 23.22 -3.57 15.10
N VAL A 215 22.38 -3.02 14.21
CA VAL A 215 20.99 -2.73 14.51
C VAL A 215 20.05 -3.51 13.61
N ASN A 216 19.19 -4.33 14.22
CA ASN A 216 18.19 -5.12 13.51
C ASN A 216 16.99 -4.27 13.08
N ASP A 217 16.18 -3.80 14.03
CA ASP A 217 15.08 -2.87 13.75
C ASP A 217 15.58 -1.43 13.96
N ALA A 218 15.51 -0.62 12.90
CA ALA A 218 15.99 0.77 12.94
C ALA A 218 15.13 1.67 13.83
N PHE A 219 13.83 1.38 13.93
CA PHE A 219 12.82 2.23 14.55
C PHE A 219 12.23 1.66 15.84
N ASN A 220 12.45 0.37 16.13
CA ASN A 220 11.84 -0.37 17.24
C ASN A 220 10.30 -0.19 17.25
N TRP A 221 9.68 -0.21 16.06
CA TRP A 221 8.28 0.12 15.89
C TRP A 221 7.41 -1.09 16.25
N PRO A 222 6.54 -1.08 17.28
CA PRO A 222 5.92 -2.29 17.83
C PRO A 222 5.08 -3.19 16.89
N PRO A 223 4.54 -2.75 15.73
CA PRO A 223 4.01 -3.68 14.73
C PRO A 223 5.10 -4.24 13.78
N SER A 224 6.40 -4.03 14.01
CA SER A 224 7.54 -4.64 13.29
C SER A 224 7.66 -6.14 13.60
N ARG A 225 6.61 -6.90 13.28
CA ARG A 225 6.51 -8.35 13.53
C ARG A 225 7.32 -9.18 12.52
N SER A 226 8.54 -8.74 12.23
CA SER A 226 9.30 -9.18 11.07
C SER A 226 9.61 -10.67 11.05
N THR A 227 9.79 -11.36 12.17
CA THR A 227 10.34 -12.73 12.09
C THR A 227 9.34 -13.87 11.98
N LYS A 228 8.06 -13.73 12.35
CA LYS A 228 7.08 -14.82 12.23
C LYS A 228 6.11 -14.61 11.08
N ASP A 229 5.56 -13.40 10.99
CA ASP A 229 4.44 -13.12 10.10
C ASP A 229 4.92 -12.94 8.65
N GLU A 230 6.14 -12.43 8.45
CA GLU A 230 6.80 -12.35 7.14
C GLU A 230 6.96 -13.71 6.46
N TYR A 231 7.18 -14.77 7.26
CA TYR A 231 7.33 -16.12 6.74
C TYR A 231 6.00 -16.88 6.65
N ASN A 232 4.88 -16.26 7.03
CA ASN A 232 3.55 -16.84 6.83
C ASN A 232 2.97 -16.40 5.48
N THR A 233 3.47 -17.03 4.40
CA THR A 233 3.09 -16.68 3.01
C THR A 233 1.93 -17.49 2.46
N SER A 234 1.43 -18.44 3.25
CA SER A 234 0.17 -19.12 2.95
C SER A 234 -1.05 -18.29 3.34
N CYS A 235 -0.86 -17.31 4.25
CA CYS A 235 -1.85 -16.38 4.78
C CYS A 235 -3.25 -16.95 5.12
N LYS A 236 -3.42 -18.28 5.28
CA LYS A 236 -4.76 -18.92 5.34
C LYS A 236 -5.57 -18.60 6.60
N ASN A 237 -4.88 -18.35 7.71
CA ASN A 237 -5.47 -18.06 9.01
C ASN A 237 -5.21 -16.60 9.39
N TRP A 238 -5.30 -15.70 8.42
CA TRP A 238 -5.03 -14.29 8.60
C TRP A 238 -5.93 -13.69 9.68
N GLN A 239 -5.36 -12.74 10.43
CA GLN A 239 -6.07 -11.92 11.40
C GLN A 239 -5.52 -10.50 11.34
N PHE A 240 -6.40 -9.54 11.63
CA PHE A 240 -5.98 -8.17 11.89
C PHE A 240 -5.83 -7.97 13.38
N GLU A 241 -4.67 -7.44 13.76
CA GLU A 241 -4.33 -7.17 15.15
C GLU A 241 -4.18 -5.67 15.37
N LYS A 242 -4.33 -5.23 16.62
CA LYS A 242 -4.26 -3.81 16.96
C LYS A 242 -2.82 -3.31 16.88
N ALA A 243 -2.61 -2.19 16.19
CA ALA A 243 -1.40 -1.40 16.23
C ALA A 243 -1.64 -0.10 17.03
N VAL A 244 -0.58 0.64 17.34
CA VAL A 244 -0.66 1.89 18.12
C VAL A 244 -1.59 2.91 17.45
N ASN A 245 -1.51 3.02 16.13
CA ASN A 245 -2.24 3.98 15.31
C ASN A 245 -3.04 3.31 14.18
N GLY A 246 -3.54 2.08 14.42
CA GLY A 246 -4.36 1.37 13.45
C GLY A 246 -4.34 -0.15 13.64
N ILE A 247 -4.15 -0.89 12.55
CA ILE A 247 -4.17 -2.36 12.54
C ILE A 247 -3.07 -2.94 11.64
N VAL A 248 -2.66 -4.17 11.95
CA VAL A 248 -1.65 -4.91 11.19
C VAL A 248 -2.16 -6.29 10.80
N LEU A 249 -1.87 -6.71 9.56
CA LEU A 249 -2.12 -8.07 9.10
C LEU A 249 -1.00 -9.01 9.57
N ASN A 250 -1.35 -10.16 10.16
CA ASN A 250 -0.37 -11.10 10.73
C ASN A 250 0.13 -12.19 9.76
N CYS A 251 0.17 -11.88 8.47
CA CYS A 251 0.73 -12.76 7.44
C CYS A 251 1.10 -11.95 6.19
N TYR A 252 1.85 -12.58 5.28
CA TYR A 252 2.29 -11.97 4.02
C TYR A 252 1.29 -12.31 2.90
N PRO A 253 0.46 -11.36 2.42
CA PRO A 253 -0.76 -11.67 1.66
C PRO A 253 -0.61 -11.73 0.15
N GLU A 254 0.60 -11.61 -0.41
CA GLU A 254 0.81 -11.26 -1.82
C GLU A 254 0.07 -12.11 -2.84
N PHE A 255 -0.10 -13.42 -2.61
CA PHE A 255 -0.90 -14.27 -3.49
C PHE A 255 -2.34 -14.43 -3.00
N ASP A 256 -2.53 -14.61 -1.69
CA ASP A 256 -3.85 -14.82 -1.10
C ASP A 256 -4.78 -13.62 -1.31
N ILE A 257 -4.25 -12.40 -1.42
CA ILE A 257 -5.06 -11.21 -1.67
C ILE A 257 -5.85 -11.29 -2.99
N LEU A 258 -5.32 -12.00 -4.00
CA LEU A 258 -5.99 -12.20 -5.30
C LEU A 258 -7.13 -13.22 -5.25
N HIS A 259 -7.14 -14.11 -4.26
CA HIS A 259 -7.99 -15.30 -4.24
C HIS A 259 -8.90 -15.40 -3.01
N ASP A 260 -8.54 -14.75 -1.91
CA ASP A 260 -9.33 -14.70 -0.68
C ASP A 260 -10.23 -13.45 -0.68
N ALA A 261 -11.46 -13.63 -1.18
CA ALA A 261 -12.47 -12.58 -1.16
C ALA A 261 -12.79 -12.05 0.25
N LYS A 262 -12.64 -12.87 1.31
CA LYS A 262 -12.89 -12.42 2.69
C LYS A 262 -11.79 -11.50 3.16
N LEU A 263 -10.53 -11.83 2.85
CA LEU A 263 -9.39 -10.95 3.13
C LEU A 263 -9.57 -9.61 2.42
N TRP A 264 -9.90 -9.65 1.13
CA TRP A 264 -10.13 -8.44 0.34
C TRP A 264 -11.27 -7.58 0.89
N ILE A 265 -12.42 -8.19 1.17
CA ILE A 265 -13.57 -7.52 1.79
C ILE A 265 -13.16 -6.92 3.13
N ALA A 266 -12.36 -7.63 3.94
CA ALA A 266 -11.88 -7.12 5.21
C ALA A 266 -10.96 -5.91 5.02
N ILE A 267 -10.10 -5.88 4.00
CA ILE A 267 -9.24 -4.72 3.71
C ILE A 267 -10.08 -3.48 3.36
N ILE A 268 -11.10 -3.63 2.50
CA ILE A 268 -11.88 -2.49 1.96
C ILE A 268 -13.04 -2.05 2.87
N ASN A 269 -13.66 -2.97 3.63
CA ASN A 269 -14.82 -2.65 4.48
C ASN A 269 -14.45 -2.20 5.91
N ARG A 270 -13.16 -2.15 6.27
CA ARG A 270 -12.71 -1.59 7.55
C ARG A 270 -12.79 -0.06 7.50
N LYS A 271 -14.03 0.46 7.52
CA LYS A 271 -14.45 1.87 7.58
C LYS A 271 -13.55 2.84 6.81
N VAL A 272 -13.89 2.99 5.54
CA VAL A 272 -14.22 4.30 4.96
C VAL A 272 -15.41 4.91 5.72
#